data_AF-A0A831XWN7-F1
#
_entry.id   AF-A0A831XWN7-F1
#
_cell.length_a   1.000
_cell.length_b   1.000
_cell.length_c   1.000
_cell.angle_alpha   90.00
_cell.angle_beta   90.00
_cell.angle_gamma   90.00
#
_symmetry.space_group_name_H-M   'P 1'
#
loop_
_entity.id
_entity.type
_entity.pdbx_description
1 polymer ?
#
loop_
_entity_poly.entity_id
_entity_poly.type
_entity_poly.pdbx_seq_one_letter_code
_entity_poly.pdbx_strand_id
1 'polypeptide(L)'
;MGRDNGMDTGGGATKGPPELADPVERLLREYPELSAFGADWLRTWAPRARGQIVGIARVLRRYPWMAELIGQGPVGLVNPYSVEAYVSRDGSEACISLFGGWAYCSADGGVTVERLELEFKDLEPHEGGVREVYRPKKRSIFAKAKEYIRIL
;
A
#
# COMPACT_ATOMS: atom_id res chain seq x y z
N MET A 1 -9.40 53.35 -53.53
CA MET A 1 -8.12 52.85 -52.97
C MET A 1 -8.30 52.79 -51.47
N GLY A 2 -8.44 51.66 -50.77
CA GLY A 2 -7.86 50.34 -50.97
C GLY A 2 -6.57 50.23 -50.16
N ARG A 3 -6.67 49.67 -48.93
CA ARG A 3 -5.69 48.80 -48.24
C ARG A 3 -5.96 48.76 -46.72
N ASP A 4 -6.89 47.88 -46.40
CA ASP A 4 -6.89 46.90 -45.33
C ASP A 4 -5.49 46.34 -45.04
N ASN A 5 -5.17 46.18 -43.75
CA ASN A 5 -4.50 45.01 -43.18
C ASN A 5 -4.46 45.13 -41.65
N GLY A 6 -5.35 44.37 -40.99
CA GLY A 6 -5.25 44.10 -39.57
C GLY A 6 -4.14 43.10 -39.25
N MET A 7 -3.70 43.09 -38.01
CA MET A 7 -3.20 41.88 -37.36
C MET A 7 -3.44 42.01 -35.86
N ASP A 8 -4.61 41.54 -35.43
CA ASP A 8 -4.79 40.99 -34.10
C ASP A 8 -3.82 39.81 -33.94
N THR A 9 -2.99 39.85 -32.91
CA THR A 9 -2.41 38.62 -32.36
C THR A 9 -2.78 38.58 -30.89
N GLY A 10 -3.98 38.06 -30.63
CA GLY A 10 -4.31 37.46 -29.35
C GLY A 10 -3.26 36.41 -29.02
N GLY A 11 -2.52 36.65 -27.95
CA GLY A 11 -1.67 35.65 -27.30
C GLY A 11 -2.54 34.59 -26.64
N GLY A 12 -3.18 33.75 -27.47
CA GLY A 12 -3.78 32.51 -27.01
C GLY A 12 -2.67 31.63 -26.52
N ALA A 13 -2.54 31.52 -25.20
CA ALA A 13 -1.73 30.54 -24.53
C ALA A 13 -2.10 29.16 -25.11
N THR A 14 -1.25 28.65 -25.99
CA THR A 14 -1.29 27.27 -26.43
C THR A 14 -0.97 26.43 -25.20
N LYS A 15 -2.02 26.06 -24.47
CA LYS A 15 -1.97 24.97 -23.49
C LYS A 15 -1.52 23.76 -24.30
N GLY A 16 -0.25 23.40 -24.16
CA GLY A 16 0.32 22.23 -24.82
C GLY A 16 -0.53 20.99 -24.52
N PRO A 17 -0.40 19.93 -25.32
CA PRO A 17 -1.04 18.64 -25.04
C PRO A 17 -0.79 18.28 -23.56
N PRO A 18 -1.79 17.72 -22.83
CA PRO A 18 -1.65 17.50 -21.39
C PRO A 18 -0.36 16.75 -21.15
N GLU A 19 0.60 17.48 -20.57
CA GLU A 19 1.89 16.95 -20.15
C GLU A 19 1.58 15.66 -19.41
N LEU A 20 2.16 14.55 -19.88
CA LEU A 20 1.92 13.20 -19.36
C LEU A 20 1.98 13.27 -17.83
N ALA A 21 0.82 13.34 -17.16
CA ALA A 21 0.77 13.55 -15.72
C ALA A 21 1.75 12.57 -15.06
N ASP A 22 2.58 13.07 -14.14
CA ASP A 22 3.64 12.28 -13.49
C ASP A 22 3.05 10.91 -13.15
N PRO A 23 3.64 9.79 -13.61
CA PRO A 23 3.12 8.45 -13.31
C PRO A 23 2.82 8.26 -11.82
N VAL A 24 3.57 8.93 -10.93
CA VAL A 24 3.32 8.94 -9.49
C VAL A 24 2.08 9.75 -9.11
N GLU A 25 1.85 10.93 -9.70
CA GLU A 25 0.62 11.70 -9.48
C GLU A 25 -0.63 10.94 -9.92
N ARG A 26 -0.56 10.25 -11.07
CA ARG A 26 -1.65 9.38 -11.54
C ARG A 26 -1.91 8.23 -10.57
N LEU A 27 -0.84 7.58 -10.10
CA LEU A 27 -0.93 6.49 -9.14
C LEU A 27 -1.54 6.95 -7.82
N LEU A 28 -1.11 8.10 -7.29
CA LEU A 28 -1.64 8.69 -6.06
C LEU A 28 -3.10 9.16 -6.21
N ARG A 29 -3.53 9.56 -7.40
CA ARG A 29 -4.95 9.88 -7.66
C ARG A 29 -5.84 8.64 -7.56
N GLU A 30 -5.35 7.49 -8.02
CA GLU A 30 -6.08 6.22 -7.96
C GLU A 30 -6.00 5.56 -6.57
N TYR A 31 -4.85 5.71 -5.90
CA TYR A 31 -4.52 5.12 -4.60
C TYR A 31 -3.93 6.18 -3.65
N PRO A 32 -4.77 7.08 -3.11
CA PRO A 32 -4.31 8.13 -2.19
C PRO A 32 -3.63 7.60 -0.93
N GLU A 33 -3.97 6.38 -0.50
CA GLU A 33 -3.36 5.68 0.63
C GLU A 33 -1.85 5.44 0.47
N LEU A 34 -1.33 5.42 -0.77
CA LEU A 34 0.10 5.27 -1.03
C LEU A 34 0.90 6.52 -0.68
N SER A 35 0.25 7.64 -0.39
CA SER A 35 0.90 8.86 0.10
C SER A 35 1.69 8.62 1.39
N ALA A 36 1.31 7.61 2.19
CA ALA A 36 2.07 7.17 3.37
C ALA A 36 3.52 6.77 3.06
N PHE A 37 3.80 6.34 1.81
CA PHE A 37 5.15 6.01 1.38
C PHE A 37 5.95 7.21 0.86
N GLY A 38 5.30 8.33 0.58
CA GLY A 38 5.93 9.50 -0.04
C GLY A 38 6.24 9.32 -1.53
N ALA A 39 6.34 10.46 -2.23
CA ALA A 39 6.50 10.48 -3.68
C ALA A 39 7.82 9.86 -4.15
N ASP A 40 8.93 10.07 -3.42
CA ASP A 40 10.25 9.59 -3.84
C ASP A 40 10.37 8.06 -3.74
N TRP A 41 9.74 7.46 -2.74
CA TRP A 41 9.63 6.01 -2.66
C TRP A 41 8.83 5.46 -3.84
N LEU A 42 7.72 6.11 -4.20
CA LEU A 42 6.91 5.71 -5.36
C LEU A 42 7.66 5.88 -6.68
N ARG A 43 8.43 6.97 -6.86
CA ARG A 43 9.29 7.14 -8.05
C ARG A 43 10.32 6.02 -8.17
N THR A 44 10.87 5.61 -7.03
CA THR A 44 11.87 4.53 -6.96
C THR A 44 11.26 3.16 -7.28
N TRP A 45 10.06 2.86 -6.77
CA TRP A 45 9.52 1.51 -6.80
C TRP A 45 8.40 1.27 -7.82
N ALA A 46 7.59 2.28 -8.17
CA ALA A 46 6.48 2.14 -9.11
C ALA A 46 6.89 1.55 -10.48
N PRO A 47 8.05 1.88 -11.08
CA PRO A 47 8.45 1.29 -12.36
C PRO A 47 8.70 -0.23 -12.30
N ARG A 48 9.08 -0.76 -11.12
CA ARG A 48 9.53 -2.15 -10.96
C ARG A 48 8.62 -3.03 -10.12
N ALA A 49 7.81 -2.44 -9.24
CA ALA A 49 6.98 -3.14 -8.26
C ALA A 49 5.51 -2.73 -8.32
N ARG A 50 5.03 -2.22 -9.47
CA ARG A 50 3.66 -1.67 -9.61
C ARG A 50 2.57 -2.61 -9.09
N GLY A 51 2.64 -3.90 -9.43
CA GLY A 51 1.67 -4.90 -8.99
C GLY A 51 1.61 -5.03 -7.47
N GLN A 52 2.79 -5.16 -6.83
CA GLN A 52 2.91 -5.23 -5.37
C GLN A 52 2.43 -3.95 -4.70
N ILE A 53 2.78 -2.79 -5.24
CA ILE A 53 2.35 -1.48 -4.72
C ILE A 53 0.82 -1.33 -4.77
N VAL A 54 0.17 -1.77 -5.85
CA VAL A 54 -1.30 -1.78 -5.94
C VAL A 54 -1.90 -2.77 -4.93
N GLY A 55 -1.25 -3.93 -4.71
CA GLY A 55 -1.63 -4.87 -3.65
C GLY A 55 -1.59 -4.22 -2.27
N ILE A 56 -0.48 -3.56 -1.93
CA ILE A 56 -0.32 -2.79 -0.69
C ILE A 56 -1.42 -1.73 -0.58
N ALA A 57 -1.65 -0.96 -1.63
CA ALA A 57 -2.70 0.07 -1.63
C ALA A 57 -4.07 -0.50 -1.27
N ARG A 58 -4.45 -1.64 -1.86
CA ARG A 58 -5.73 -2.31 -1.55
C ARG A 58 -5.81 -2.74 -0.08
N VAL A 59 -4.72 -3.21 0.51
CA VAL A 59 -4.64 -3.53 1.94
C VAL A 59 -4.81 -2.25 2.78
N LEU A 60 -4.07 -1.20 2.47
CA LEU A 60 -4.14 0.07 3.22
C LEU A 60 -5.53 0.71 3.12
N ARG A 61 -6.19 0.61 1.97
CA ARG A 61 -7.58 1.07 1.81
C ARG A 61 -8.56 0.29 2.68
N ARG A 62 -8.34 -1.01 2.85
CA ARG A 62 -9.15 -1.87 3.72
C ARG A 62 -8.83 -1.66 5.20
N TYR A 63 -7.59 -1.32 5.52
CA TYR A 63 -7.08 -1.11 6.88
C TYR A 63 -6.30 0.22 6.99
N PRO A 64 -7.00 1.37 7.00
CA PRO A 64 -6.37 2.69 6.90
C PRO A 64 -5.30 2.99 7.96
N TRP A 65 -5.45 2.44 9.17
CA TRP A 65 -4.49 2.60 10.26
C TRP A 65 -3.07 2.09 9.93
N MET A 66 -2.95 1.14 9.00
CA MET A 66 -1.65 0.65 8.56
C MET A 66 -0.86 1.73 7.80
N ALA A 67 -1.55 2.64 7.11
CA ALA A 67 -0.91 3.76 6.41
C ALA A 67 -0.29 4.75 7.41
N GLU A 68 -0.96 5.00 8.54
CA GLU A 68 -0.44 5.83 9.63
C GLU A 68 0.81 5.19 10.25
N LEU A 69 0.78 3.87 10.49
CA LEU A 69 1.93 3.13 11.01
C LEU A 69 3.15 3.21 10.06
N ILE A 70 2.93 3.11 8.75
CA ILE A 70 4.00 3.27 7.75
C ILE A 70 4.59 4.67 7.81
N GLY A 71 3.74 5.70 7.87
CA GLY A 71 4.18 7.10 7.91
C GLY A 71 4.99 7.48 9.15
N GLN A 72 4.84 6.73 10.26
CA GLN A 72 5.65 6.91 11.47
C GLN A 72 7.06 6.30 11.37
N GLY A 73 7.26 5.33 10.47
CA GLY A 73 8.51 4.60 10.32
C GLY A 73 9.49 5.19 9.30
N PRO A 74 10.69 4.63 9.17
CA PRO A 74 11.65 5.01 8.13
C PRO A 74 11.22 4.45 6.77
N VAL A 75 10.23 5.10 6.15
CA VAL A 75 9.58 4.69 4.90
C VAL A 75 10.56 4.35 3.77
N GLY A 76 11.65 5.12 3.63
CA GLY A 76 12.67 4.90 2.60
C GLY A 76 13.36 3.53 2.67
N LEU A 77 13.31 2.85 3.83
CA LEU A 77 13.88 1.51 4.02
C LEU A 77 12.91 0.39 3.65
N VAL A 78 11.62 0.70 3.48
CA VAL A 78 10.62 -0.32 3.18
C VAL A 78 10.82 -0.84 1.76
N ASN A 79 11.09 -2.12 1.62
CA ASN A 79 11.04 -2.80 0.33
C ASN A 79 9.59 -3.26 0.08
N PRO A 80 8.95 -2.90 -1.06
CA PRO A 80 7.57 -3.32 -1.35
C PRO A 80 7.34 -4.83 -1.23
N TYR A 81 8.34 -5.64 -1.57
CA TYR A 81 8.24 -7.11 -1.51
C TYR A 81 8.44 -7.69 -0.11
N SER A 82 8.89 -6.88 0.85
CA SER A 82 8.95 -7.24 2.27
C SER A 82 7.68 -6.86 3.02
N VAL A 83 6.78 -6.13 2.37
CA VAL A 83 5.47 -5.81 2.94
C VAL A 83 4.57 -7.03 2.82
N GLU A 84 4.12 -7.52 3.96
CA GLU A 84 3.18 -8.62 4.08
C GLU A 84 1.99 -8.15 4.91
N ALA A 85 0.81 -8.64 4.56
CA ALA A 85 -0.40 -8.35 5.31
C ALA A 85 -1.14 -9.64 5.63
N TYR A 86 -1.75 -9.67 6.80
CA TYR A 86 -2.38 -10.84 7.37
C TYR A 86 -3.74 -10.49 7.94
N VAL A 87 -4.65 -11.45 7.91
CA VAL A 87 -5.94 -11.36 8.60
C VAL A 87 -6.13 -12.62 9.41
N SER A 88 -6.57 -12.50 10.65
CA SER A 88 -6.89 -13.67 11.45
C SER A 88 -8.01 -14.48 10.79
N ARG A 89 -7.96 -15.81 10.92
CA ARG A 89 -8.95 -16.69 10.27
C ARG A 89 -10.39 -16.42 10.71
N ASP A 90 -10.56 -15.94 11.94
CA ASP A 90 -11.84 -15.53 12.52
C ASP A 90 -12.23 -14.08 12.17
N GLY A 91 -11.37 -13.32 11.46
CA GLY A 91 -11.58 -11.92 11.11
C GLY A 91 -11.48 -10.93 12.28
N SER A 92 -11.08 -11.39 13.47
CA SER A 92 -10.96 -10.57 14.68
C SER A 92 -9.87 -9.50 14.63
N GLU A 93 -8.81 -9.69 13.86
CA GLU A 93 -7.75 -8.69 13.70
C GLU A 93 -7.03 -8.77 12.36
N ALA A 94 -6.40 -7.66 11.97
CA ALA A 94 -5.54 -7.58 10.81
C ALA A 94 -4.13 -7.18 11.23
N CYS A 95 -3.13 -7.65 10.49
CA CYS A 95 -1.74 -7.36 10.77
C CYS A 95 -0.97 -6.94 9.52
N ILE A 96 0.10 -6.15 9.71
CA ILE A 96 1.05 -5.77 8.67
C ILE A 96 2.49 -5.97 9.15
N SER A 97 3.33 -6.51 8.28
CA SER A 97 4.78 -6.62 8.44
C SER A 97 5.43 -5.78 7.35
N LEU A 98 6.39 -4.92 7.70
CA LEU A 98 7.07 -4.02 6.74
C LEU A 98 8.48 -4.48 6.38
N PHE A 99 9.09 -5.32 7.23
CA PHE A 99 10.51 -5.69 7.13
C PHE A 99 10.75 -7.20 7.33
N GLY A 100 9.69 -8.00 7.38
CA GLY A 100 9.75 -9.42 7.73
C GLY A 100 9.97 -9.64 9.24
N GLY A 101 9.46 -10.78 9.74
CA GLY A 101 9.62 -11.22 11.13
C GLY A 101 8.54 -10.71 12.08
N TRP A 102 8.39 -9.39 12.24
CA TRP A 102 7.37 -8.81 13.13
C TRP A 102 6.17 -8.28 12.34
N ALA A 103 4.99 -8.69 12.76
CA ALA A 103 3.71 -8.17 12.30
C ALA A 103 3.09 -7.30 13.39
N TYR A 104 2.65 -6.11 13.02
CA TYR A 104 1.87 -5.20 13.85
C TYR A 104 0.40 -5.52 13.62
N CYS A 105 -0.32 -5.88 14.68
CA CYS A 105 -1.69 -6.37 14.63
C CYS A 105 -2.63 -5.44 15.38
N SER A 106 -3.83 -5.25 14.84
CA SER A 106 -4.89 -4.51 15.50
C SER A 106 -6.26 -5.10 15.19
N ALA A 107 -7.09 -5.18 16.24
CA ALA A 107 -8.50 -5.59 16.17
C ALA A 107 -9.46 -4.38 16.13
N ASP A 108 -8.97 -3.20 16.53
CA ASP A 108 -9.75 -2.00 16.77
C ASP A 108 -9.36 -0.86 15.81
N GLY A 109 -8.85 -1.23 14.63
CA GLY A 109 -8.54 -0.26 13.58
C GLY A 109 -7.41 0.69 13.94
N GLY A 110 -6.40 0.22 14.67
CA GLY A 110 -5.19 0.95 15.01
C GLY A 110 -5.19 1.65 16.36
N VAL A 111 -6.29 1.62 17.12
CA VAL A 111 -6.34 2.21 18.47
C VAL A 111 -5.36 1.50 19.41
N THR A 112 -5.30 0.17 19.33
CA THR A 112 -4.31 -0.66 20.00
C THR A 112 -3.55 -1.46 18.94
N VAL A 113 -2.23 -1.30 18.92
CA VAL A 113 -1.34 -2.02 17.99
C VAL A 113 -0.39 -2.90 18.80
N GLU A 114 -0.54 -4.21 18.63
CA GLU A 114 0.30 -5.21 19.27
C GLU A 114 1.31 -5.78 18.29
N ARG A 115 2.47 -6.22 18.77
CA ARG A 115 3.51 -6.79 17.91
C ARG A 115 3.59 -8.30 18.09
N LEU A 116 3.41 -9.05 17.00
CA LEU A 116 3.45 -10.51 16.96
C LEU A 116 4.56 -11.01 16.02
N GLU A 117 5.18 -12.13 16.38
CA GLU A 117 6.03 -12.88 15.46
C GLU A 117 5.19 -14.00 14.86
N LEU A 118 4.96 -13.93 13.55
CA LEU A 118 4.22 -14.94 12.81
C LEU A 118 5.19 -15.88 12.11
N GLU A 119 4.90 -17.17 12.13
CA GLU A 119 5.59 -18.17 11.31
C GLU A 119 4.63 -18.87 10.38
N PHE A 120 5.16 -19.22 9.21
CA PHE A 120 4.47 -20.06 8.26
C PHE A 120 4.06 -21.39 8.91
N LYS A 121 2.83 -21.81 8.64
CA LYS A 121 2.24 -23.05 9.12
C LYS A 121 1.98 -24.02 7.97
N ASP A 122 1.23 -23.57 6.95
CA ASP A 122 0.76 -24.45 5.88
C ASP A 122 0.31 -23.69 4.61
N LEU A 123 0.14 -24.42 3.52
CA LEU A 123 -0.55 -23.98 2.30
C LEU A 123 -1.92 -24.66 2.22
N GLU A 124 -2.99 -23.88 2.22
CA GLU A 124 -4.34 -24.43 2.08
C GLU A 124 -4.93 -24.12 0.71
N PRO A 125 -5.69 -25.04 0.10
CA PRO A 125 -6.48 -24.74 -1.09
C PRO A 125 -7.43 -23.56 -0.83
N HIS A 126 -7.47 -22.60 -1.75
CA HIS A 126 -8.38 -21.46 -1.70
C HIS A 126 -8.82 -21.09 -3.11
N GLU A 127 -9.96 -20.41 -3.26
CA GLU A 127 -10.56 -20.13 -4.57
C GLU A 127 -9.53 -19.57 -5.56
N GLY A 128 -9.28 -20.30 -6.66
CA GLY A 128 -8.32 -19.92 -7.69
C GLY A 128 -6.85 -20.21 -7.39
N GLY A 129 -6.51 -20.92 -6.30
CA GLY A 129 -5.12 -21.31 -6.00
C GLY A 129 -4.90 -21.86 -4.59
N VAL A 130 -3.89 -21.34 -3.92
CA VAL A 130 -3.54 -21.67 -2.53
C VAL A 130 -3.41 -20.39 -1.71
N ARG A 131 -3.64 -20.47 -0.41
CA ARG A 131 -3.39 -19.41 0.56
C ARG A 131 -2.39 -19.88 1.60
N GLU A 132 -1.51 -18.97 1.99
CA GLU A 132 -0.53 -19.23 3.04
C GLU A 132 -1.17 -18.99 4.41
N VAL A 133 -0.98 -19.95 5.31
CA VAL A 133 -1.47 -19.92 6.69
C VAL A 133 -0.30 -19.74 7.62
N TYR A 134 -0.45 -18.85 8.58
CA TYR A 134 0.54 -18.48 9.57
C TYR A 134 -0.02 -18.68 10.97
N ARG A 135 0.87 -18.83 11.95
CA ARG A 135 0.53 -18.90 13.38
C ARG A 135 1.52 -18.08 14.21
N PRO A 136 1.14 -17.63 15.41
CA PRO A 136 2.09 -17.04 16.34
C PRO A 136 3.18 -18.04 16.72
N LYS A 137 4.46 -17.66 16.61
CA LYS A 137 5.62 -18.52 16.94
C LYS A 137 5.62 -19.03 18.37
N LYS A 138 5.21 -18.19 19.30
CA LYS A 138 5.14 -18.49 20.74
C LYS A 138 3.72 -18.23 21.23
N ARG A 139 3.38 -18.77 22.41
CA ARG A 139 2.19 -18.34 23.17
C ARG A 139 2.38 -16.87 23.55
N SER A 140 2.02 -15.98 22.62
CA SER A 140 1.92 -14.56 22.86
C SER A 140 0.62 -14.30 23.59
N ILE A 141 0.67 -13.63 24.75
CA ILE A 141 -0.54 -13.15 25.43
C ILE A 141 -1.29 -12.09 24.61
N PHE A 142 -0.62 -11.51 23.62
CA PHE A 142 -1.16 -10.49 22.74
C PHE A 142 -1.83 -11.07 21.49
N ALA A 143 -1.60 -12.35 21.17
CA ALA A 143 -2.23 -12.98 20.01
C ALA A 143 -3.72 -13.21 20.30
N LYS A 144 -4.60 -12.63 19.48
CA LYS A 144 -6.06 -12.79 19.62
C LYS A 144 -6.58 -13.98 18.84
N ALA A 145 -5.82 -14.45 17.85
CA ALA A 145 -6.15 -15.62 17.05
C ALA A 145 -5.02 -16.65 17.02
N LYS A 146 -5.37 -17.89 16.65
CA LYS A 146 -4.40 -18.99 16.50
C LYS A 146 -3.79 -19.07 15.10
N GLU A 147 -4.51 -18.57 14.10
CA GLU A 147 -4.18 -18.71 12.69
C GLU A 147 -4.49 -17.42 11.94
N TYR A 148 -3.60 -17.11 11.01
CA TYR A 148 -3.66 -15.92 10.18
C TYR A 148 -3.47 -16.32 8.72
N ILE A 149 -4.18 -15.67 7.82
CA ILE A 149 -4.10 -15.89 6.38
C ILE A 149 -3.34 -14.71 5.79
N ARG A 150 -2.32 -14.99 4.97
CA ARG A 150 -1.64 -13.95 4.21
C ARG A 150 -2.53 -13.45 3.08
N ILE A 151 -2.67 -12.14 2.96
CA ILE A 151 -3.55 -11.47 1.99
C ILE A 151 -2.81 -10.55 1.01
N LEU A 152 -1.49 -10.46 1.13
CA LEU A 152 -0.60 -9.67 0.26
C LEU A 152 0.65 -10.46 -0.11
#